data_AF-A0A6V7KPB4-F1
#
_entry.id   AF-A0A6V7KPB4-F1
#
_cell.length_a   1.000
_cell.length_b   1.000
_cell.length_c   1.000
_cell.angle_alpha   90.00
_cell.angle_beta   90.00
_cell.angle_gamma   90.00
#
_symmetry.space_group_name_H-M   'P 1'
#
loop_
_entity.id
_entity.type
_entity.pdbx_description
1 polymer ?
#
loop_
_entity_poly.entity_id
_entity_poly.type
_entity_poly.pdbx_seq_one_letter_code
_entity_poly.pdbx_strand_id
1 'polypeptide(L)'
;QKKNYSLLAFVPKYEPPKQTDLTRLSNFINNSGKLCVLTGAGVSTESGIPDYRSQGVGLYATSNKRPVLYQDFRNKEYVRRRYWARNYIGWP
;
A
#
# COMPACT_ATOMS: atom_id res chain seq x y z
N GLN A 1 14.61 -11.13 15.96
CA GLN A 1 13.39 -11.97 15.84
C GLN A 1 12.60 -11.49 14.62
N LYS A 2 12.55 -12.27 13.53
CA LYS A 2 11.69 -11.96 12.37
C LYS A 2 10.25 -12.25 12.80
N LYS A 3 9.41 -11.23 12.90
CA LYS A 3 7.97 -11.44 13.13
C LYS A 3 7.41 -12.17 11.91
N ASN A 4 6.91 -13.40 12.09
CA ASN A 4 6.17 -14.13 11.08
C ASN A 4 4.81 -13.45 10.88
N TYR A 5 4.80 -12.41 10.05
CA TYR A 5 3.56 -11.85 9.55
C TYR A 5 3.02 -12.80 8.49
N SER A 6 1.75 -13.20 8.61
CA SER A 6 1.02 -13.77 7.48
C SER A 6 1.22 -12.87 6.26
N LEU A 7 1.46 -13.42 5.07
CA LEU A 7 1.59 -12.63 3.84
C LEU A 7 0.37 -11.72 3.61
N LEU A 8 -0.78 -12.10 4.18
CA LEU A 8 -2.04 -11.37 4.09
C LEU A 8 -2.28 -10.40 5.26
N ALA A 9 -1.29 -10.15 6.12
CA ALA A 9 -1.44 -9.29 7.30
C ALA A 9 -1.82 -7.83 6.97
N PHE A 10 -1.56 -7.39 5.73
CA PHE A 10 -1.88 -6.04 5.27
C PHE A 10 -3.12 -5.95 4.39
N VAL A 11 -3.76 -7.09 4.09
CA VAL A 11 -5.00 -7.13 3.33
C VAL A 11 -6.14 -6.74 4.28
N PRO A 12 -6.98 -5.74 3.95
CA PRO A 12 -8.13 -5.40 4.79
C PRO A 12 -9.12 -6.56 4.85
N LYS A 13 -10.00 -6.55 5.85
CA LYS A 13 -11.15 -7.47 5.86
C LYS A 13 -12.01 -7.21 4.62
N TYR A 14 -12.41 -8.28 3.94
CA TYR A 14 -13.25 -8.24 2.76
C TYR A 14 -14.23 -9.42 2.78
N GLU A 15 -15.37 -9.25 2.10
CA GLU A 15 -16.28 -10.35 1.80
C GLU A 15 -15.89 -10.99 0.46
N PRO A 16 -15.96 -12.33 0.31
CA PRO A 16 -15.63 -12.99 -0.94
C PRO A 16 -16.42 -12.42 -2.14
N PRO A 17 -15.78 -12.23 -3.30
CA PRO A 17 -16.46 -11.69 -4.48
C PRO A 17 -17.54 -12.65 -4.98
N LYS A 18 -18.64 -12.10 -5.51
CA LYS A 18 -19.70 -12.91 -6.09
C LYS A 18 -19.33 -13.29 -7.52
N GLN A 19 -19.85 -14.42 -8.00
CA GLN A 19 -19.64 -14.85 -9.39
C GLN A 19 -20.08 -13.78 -10.41
N THR A 20 -21.13 -13.02 -10.08
CA THR A 20 -21.62 -11.91 -10.90
C THR A 20 -20.60 -10.79 -11.08
N ASP A 21 -19.77 -10.54 -10.07
CA ASP A 21 -18.75 -9.48 -10.11
C ASP A 21 -17.61 -9.88 -11.05
N LEU A 22 -17.21 -11.16 -11.00
CA LEU A 22 -16.21 -11.73 -11.91
C LEU A 22 -16.68 -11.68 -13.37
N THR A 23 -17.93 -12.05 -13.63
CA THR A 23 -18.51 -11.98 -14.98
C THR A 23 -18.55 -10.54 -15.50
N ARG A 24 -18.95 -9.57 -14.66
CA ARG A 24 -18.99 -8.15 -15.04
C ARG A 24 -17.60 -7.61 -15.38
N LEU A 25 -16.59 -7.92 -14.55
CA LEU A 25 -15.21 -7.50 -14.79
C LEU A 25 -14.64 -8.12 -16.07
N SER A 26 -14.85 -9.43 -16.27
CA SER A 26 -14.39 -10.14 -17.47
C SER A 26 -15.01 -9.52 -18.74
N ASN A 27 -16.31 -9.27 -18.75
CA ASN A 27 -16.98 -8.62 -19.88
C ASN A 27 -16.45 -7.21 -20.16
N PHE A 28 -16.21 -6.41 -19.12
CA PHE A 28 -15.62 -5.07 -19.26
C PHE A 28 -14.23 -5.14 -19.92
N ILE A 29 -13.38 -6.08 -19.49
CA ILE A 29 -12.04 -6.26 -20.05
C ILE A 29 -12.13 -6.71 -21.51
N ASN A 30 -12.94 -7.73 -21.82
CA ASN A 30 -13.05 -8.29 -23.17
C ASN A 30 -13.64 -7.32 -24.19
N ASN A 31 -14.52 -6.41 -23.75
CA ASN A 31 -15.13 -5.40 -24.62
C ASN A 31 -14.28 -4.13 -24.77
N SER A 32 -13.13 -4.04 -24.07
CA SER A 32 -12.27 -2.86 -24.11
C SER A 32 -11.18 -3.00 -25.18
N GLY A 33 -11.29 -2.26 -26.28
CA GLY A 33 -10.27 -2.26 -27.35
C GLY A 33 -8.95 -1.57 -26.99
N LYS A 34 -8.94 -0.72 -25.95
CA LYS A 34 -7.75 -0.04 -25.42
C LYS A 34 -7.90 0.14 -23.90
N LEU A 35 -7.35 -0.79 -23.12
CA LEU A 35 -7.44 -0.75 -21.66
C LEU A 35 -6.21 -0.08 -21.04
N CYS A 36 -6.44 0.91 -20.18
CA CYS A 36 -5.41 1.50 -19.32
C CYS A 36 -5.68 1.07 -17.88
N VAL A 37 -4.65 0.56 -17.19
CA VAL A 37 -4.75 0.10 -15.80
C VAL A 37 -4.00 1.07 -14.90
N LEU A 38 -4.72 1.68 -13.97
CA LEU A 38 -4.14 2.48 -12.90
C LEU A 38 -4.22 1.69 -11.59
N THR A 39 -3.08 1.47 -10.95
CA THR A 39 -3.00 0.76 -9.67
C THR A 39 -2.68 1.71 -8.53
N GLY A 40 -3.10 1.33 -7.32
CA GLY A 40 -2.69 1.96 -6.08
C GLY A 40 -1.95 0.97 -5.17
N ALA A 41 -1.58 1.41 -3.97
CA ALA A 41 -0.85 0.58 -2.99
C ALA A 41 -1.57 -0.75 -2.63
N GLY A 42 -2.89 -0.81 -2.79
CA GLY A 42 -3.70 -2.01 -2.51
C GLY A 42 -3.19 -3.27 -3.23
N VAL A 43 -2.67 -3.14 -4.45
CA VAL A 43 -2.17 -4.28 -5.26
C VAL A 43 -0.95 -4.96 -4.64
N SER A 44 -0.25 -4.29 -3.71
CA SER A 44 0.96 -4.80 -3.07
C SER A 44 0.72 -5.34 -1.65
N THR A 45 -0.51 -5.28 -1.14
CA THR A 45 -0.84 -5.72 0.23
C THR A 45 -0.62 -7.21 0.44
N GLU A 46 -0.98 -8.02 -0.57
CA GLU A 46 -0.72 -9.46 -0.61
C GLU A 46 0.77 -9.81 -0.77
N SER A 47 1.60 -8.84 -1.15
CA SER A 47 3.07 -8.96 -1.19
C SER A 47 3.74 -8.58 0.14
N GLY A 48 2.96 -8.36 1.20
CA GLY A 48 3.50 -7.96 2.50
C GLY A 48 3.86 -6.48 2.60
N ILE A 49 3.33 -5.61 1.71
CA ILE A 49 3.56 -4.15 1.77
C ILE A 49 2.26 -3.47 2.21
N PRO A 50 2.23 -2.75 3.36
CA PRO A 50 1.01 -2.09 3.80
C PRO A 50 0.56 -1.00 2.86
N ASP A 51 -0.75 -0.90 2.64
CA ASP A 51 -1.33 0.29 2.03
C ASP A 51 -1.36 1.46 3.03
N TYR A 52 -1.87 2.60 2.58
CA TYR A 52 -1.93 3.79 3.41
C TYR A 52 -3.17 3.87 4.31
N ARG A 53 -4.34 3.39 3.85
CA ARG A 53 -5.65 3.84 4.35
C ARG A 53 -6.61 2.73 4.74
N SER A 54 -6.30 1.46 4.47
CA SER A 54 -7.18 0.36 4.84
C SER A 54 -7.49 0.34 6.33
N GLN A 55 -8.75 0.16 6.68
CA GLN A 55 -9.19 0.15 8.07
C GLN A 55 -8.52 -1.01 8.82
N GLY A 56 -7.95 -0.71 10.00
CA GLY A 56 -7.33 -1.70 10.88
C GLY A 56 -5.95 -2.22 10.45
N VAL A 57 -5.55 -2.07 9.18
CA VAL A 57 -4.27 -2.60 8.67
C VAL A 57 -3.39 -1.57 7.96
N GLY A 58 -3.99 -0.50 7.40
CA GLY A 58 -3.27 0.53 6.66
C GLY A 58 -2.39 1.42 7.55
N LEU A 59 -1.32 1.99 6.98
CA LEU A 59 -0.32 2.77 7.73
C LEU A 59 -0.91 3.93 8.54
N TYR A 60 -1.93 4.62 8.04
CA TYR A 60 -2.55 5.75 8.74
C TYR A 60 -3.50 5.31 9.86
N ALA A 61 -3.97 4.06 9.84
CA ALA A 61 -4.80 3.48 10.89
C ALA A 61 -3.97 2.79 11.97
N THR A 62 -2.83 2.18 11.61
CA THR A 62 -1.99 1.38 12.52
C THR A 62 -0.76 2.12 13.03
N SER A 63 -0.48 3.32 12.52
CA SER A 63 0.72 4.08 12.90
C SER A 63 0.48 5.59 12.97
N ASN A 64 1.21 6.23 13.89
CA ASN A 64 1.34 7.70 13.96
C ASN A 64 2.40 8.24 12.97
N LYS A 65 2.98 7.38 12.12
CA LYS A 65 3.93 7.78 11.09
C LYS A 65 3.20 8.59 10.01
N ARG A 66 3.47 9.89 9.97
CA ARG A 66 3.01 10.78 8.90
C ARG A 66 4.07 10.95 7.82
N PRO A 67 3.67 11.20 6.56
CA PRO A 67 4.61 11.54 5.50
C PRO A 67 5.45 12.75 5.87
N VAL A 68 6.73 12.74 5.48
CA VAL A 68 7.56 13.94 5.56
C VAL A 68 7.08 14.91 4.48
N LEU A 69 6.77 16.15 4.86
CA LEU A 69 6.37 17.18 3.90
C LEU A 69 7.57 17.59 3.05
N TYR A 70 7.32 17.82 1.76
CA TYR A 70 8.37 18.18 0.80
C TYR A 70 9.16 19.44 1.23
N GLN A 71 8.45 20.48 1.70
CA GLN A 71 9.08 21.72 2.16
C GLN A 71 10.01 21.49 3.36
N ASP A 72 9.60 20.66 4.31
CA ASP A 72 10.44 20.30 5.45
C ASP A 72 11.67 19.50 5.02
N PHE A 73 11.50 18.53 4.13
CA PHE A 73 12.63 17.75 3.60
C PHE A 73 13.65 18.65 2.88
N ARG A 74 13.18 19.60 2.07
CA ARG A 74 14.04 20.54 1.34
C ARG A 74 14.76 21.51 2.28
N ASN A 75 14.03 22.09 3.24
CA ASN A 75 14.54 23.23 4.01
C ASN A 75 15.22 22.86 5.33
N LYS A 76 15.03 21.63 5.84
CA LYS A 76 15.50 21.23 7.17
C LYS A 76 16.44 20.03 7.08
N GLU A 77 17.73 20.24 7.33
CA GLU A 77 18.75 19.18 7.25
C GLU A 77 18.47 18.00 8.19
N TYR A 78 18.08 18.28 9.44
CA TYR A 78 17.77 17.24 10.42
C TYR A 78 16.61 16.33 9.97
N VAL A 79 15.66 16.86 9.19
CA VAL A 79 14.56 16.08 8.60
C VAL A 79 15.09 15.10 7.56
N ARG A 80 16.03 15.53 6.69
CA ARG A 80 16.69 14.65 5.72
C ARG A 80 17.51 13.56 6.40
N ARG A 81 18.31 13.92 7.41
CA ARG A 81 19.11 12.94 8.19
C ARG A 81 18.22 11.87 8.80
N ARG A 82 17.10 12.27 9.44
CA ARG A 82 16.13 11.33 10.02
C ARG A 82 15.43 10.48 8.95
N TYR A 83 15.07 11.07 7.80
CA TYR A 83 14.46 10.33 6.70
C TYR A 83 15.41 9.24 6.16
N TRP A 84 16.65 9.61 5.83
CA TRP A 84 17.62 8.65 5.27
C TRP A 84 18.03 7.57 6.26
N ALA A 85 18.25 7.92 7.53
CA ALA A 85 18.55 6.93 8.57
C ALA A 85 17.45 5.87 8.72
N ARG A 86 16.17 6.26 8.58
CA ARG A 86 15.04 5.32 8.61
C ARG A 86 14.95 4.44 7.36
N ASN A 87 15.22 5.01 6.18
CA ASN A 87 15.16 4.26 4.91
C ASN A 87 16.31 3.26 4.77
N TYR A 88 17.50 3.59 5.29
CA TYR A 88 18.67 2.71 5.28
C TYR A 88 18.40 1.35 5.95
N ILE A 89 17.68 1.34 7.08
CA ILE A 89 17.32 0.10 7.77
C ILE A 89 16.42 -0.82 6.91
N GLY A 90 15.69 -0.25 5.95
CA GLY A 90 14.85 -1.01 5.01
C GLY A 90 15.61 -1.61 3.82
N TRP A 91 16.87 -1.23 3.62
CA TRP A 91 17.75 -1.64 2.51
C TRP A 91 19.20 -1.78 3.02
N PRO A 92 19.53 -2.86 3.77
CA PRO A 92 20.89 -3.10 4.26
C PRO A 92 21.88 -3.46 3.14
#